data_AF-A0A1J8P9S4-F1
#
_entry.id   AF-A0A1J8P9S4-F1
#
_cell.length_a   1.000
_cell.length_b   1.000
_cell.length_c   1.000
_cell.angle_alpha   90.00
_cell.angle_beta   90.00
_cell.angle_gamma   90.00
#
_symmetry.space_group_name_H-M   'P 1'
#
loop_
_entity.id
_entity.type
_entity.pdbx_description
1 polymer ?
#
loop_
_entity_poly.entity_id
_entity_poly.type
_entity_poly.pdbx_seq_one_letter_code
_entity_poly.pdbx_strand_id
1 'polypeptide(L)' 'MVAANLDGDLVMMNEKLGRYYGISGVGARAWELLEAPVSVDNLVHYICQEYDIDSDTCRLDIMLFVQDLMKANLIEPVNK' A
#
# COMPACT_ATOMS: atom_id res chain seq x y z
N MET A 1 -15.37 5.56 5.14
CA MET A 1 -13.91 5.71 5.06
C MET A 1 -13.64 7.19 4.91
N VAL A 2 -13.00 7.82 5.90
CA VAL A 2 -12.57 9.22 5.79
C VAL A 2 -11.04 9.17 5.72
N ALA A 3 -10.48 9.48 4.56
CA ALA A 3 -9.05 9.72 4.42
C ALA A 3 -8.82 11.21 4.69
N ALA A 4 -8.04 11.53 5.72
CA ALA A 4 -7.65 12.90 6.03
C ALA A 4 -6.15 13.01 5.79
N ASN A 5 -5.76 13.90 4.87
CA ASN A 5 -4.38 14.17 4.51
C ASN A 5 -3.84 15.20 5.53
N LEU A 6 -3.01 14.75 6.47
CA LEU A 6 -2.33 15.60 7.45
C LEU A 6 -0.82 15.45 7.21
N ASP A 7 -0.18 16.52 6.76
CA ASP A 7 1.28 16.65 6.68
C ASP A 7 2.03 15.52 5.94
N GLY A 8 1.44 14.99 4.86
CA GLY A 8 2.09 14.01 3.98
C GLY A 8 1.98 12.55 4.44
N ASP A 9 1.35 12.31 5.60
CA ASP A 9 1.01 10.98 6.07
C ASP A 9 -0.46 10.69 5.78
N LEU A 10 -0.70 9.60 5.04
CA LEU A 10 -2.06 9.13 4.80
C LEU A 10 -2.57 8.44 6.08
N VAL A 11 -3.54 9.06 6.75
CA VAL A 11 -4.19 8.46 7.92
C VAL A 11 -5.48 7.77 7.49
N MET A 12 -5.51 6.44 7.65
CA MET A 12 -6.71 5.66 7.41
C MET A 12 -7.38 5.22 8.72
N MET A 13 -8.64 5.61 8.88
CA MET A 13 -9.48 5.19 10.00
C MET A 13 -10.34 3.98 9.60
N ASN A 14 -10.06 2.82 10.18
CA ASN A 14 -11.03 1.72 10.25
C ASN A 14 -11.75 1.79 11.61
N GLU A 15 -12.99 2.28 11.61
CA GLU A 15 -13.84 2.44 12.79
C GLU A 15 -14.05 1.14 13.60
N LYS A 16 -13.77 -0.04 13.04
CA LYS A 16 -13.87 -1.32 13.75
C LYS A 16 -12.60 -1.77 14.48
N LEU A 17 -11.42 -1.24 14.14
CA LEU A 17 -10.14 -1.79 14.64
C LEU A 17 -9.34 -0.85 15.54
N GLY A 18 -9.71 0.42 15.67
CA GLY A 18 -9.04 1.36 16.58
C GLY A 18 -7.52 1.51 16.32
N ARG A 19 -7.05 1.11 15.14
CA ARG A 19 -5.63 1.13 14.75
C ARG A 19 -5.40 2.19 13.68
N TYR A 20 -4.41 3.05 13.93
CA TYR A 20 -3.91 4.04 12.99
C TYR A 20 -2.74 3.41 12.23
N TYR A 21 -2.84 3.38 10.91
CA TYR A 21 -1.72 3.02 10.04
C TYR A 21 -1.20 4.32 9.43
N GLY A 22 -0.03 4.77 9.88
CA GLY A 22 0.72 5.82 9.20
C GLY A 22 1.46 5.18 8.04
N ILE A 23 1.06 5.51 6.82
CA ILE A 23 1.75 5.08 5.62
C ILE A 23 2.44 6.30 5.01
N SER A 24 3.76 6.24 4.88
CA SER A 24 4.59 7.34 4.38
C SER A 24 5.58 6.86 3.32
N GLY A 25 6.14 7.79 2.56
CA GLY A 25 7.12 7.50 1.51
C GLY A 25 6.59 6.53 0.44
N VAL A 26 7.40 5.52 0.09
CA VAL A 26 7.08 4.53 -0.96
C VAL A 26 5.79 3.76 -0.66
N GLY A 27 5.49 3.49 0.62
CA GLY A 27 4.27 2.80 1.02
C GLY A 27 3.02 3.61 0.70
N ALA A 28 3.07 4.94 0.83
CA ALA A 28 1.93 5.81 0.56
C ALA A 28 1.59 5.78 -0.93
N ARG A 29 2.62 5.77 -1.78
CA ARG A 29 2.47 5.63 -3.21
C ARG A 29 1.92 4.26 -3.61
N ALA A 30 2.42 3.19 -3.00
CA ALA A 30 1.90 1.86 -3.22
C ALA A 30 0.41 1.75 -2.80
N TRP A 31 0.03 2.44 -1.72
CA TRP A 31 -1.35 2.52 -1.28
C TRP A 31 -2.26 3.24 -2.30
N GLU A 32 -1.83 4.39 -2.83
CA GLU A 32 -2.58 5.10 -3.88
C GLU A 32 -2.82 4.22 -5.11
N LEU A 33 -1.80 3.46 -5.54
CA LEU A 33 -1.92 2.54 -6.67
C LEU A 33 -2.91 1.38 -6.42
N LEU A 34 -3.17 1.05 -5.15
CA LEU A 34 -4.15 0.04 -4.73
C LEU A 34 -5.60 0.57 -4.70
N GLU A 35 -5.85 1.85 -4.97
CA GLU A 35 -7.23 2.38 -5.12
C GLU A 35 -7.99 1.71 -6.28
N ALA A 36 -7.26 1.19 -7.27
CA ALA A 36 -7.80 0.35 -8.34
C ALA A 36 -7.20 -1.07 -8.25
N PRO A 37 -7.94 -2.12 -8.68
CA PRO A 37 -7.39 -3.46 -8.77
C PRO A 37 -6.11 -3.51 -9.60
N VAL A 38 -5.00 -3.82 -8.94
CA VAL A 38 -3.67 -3.90 -9.54
C VAL A 38 -3.00 -5.21 -9.12
N SER A 39 -2.24 -5.82 -10.03
CA SER A 39 -1.43 -6.99 -9.69
C SER A 39 -0.20 -6.56 -8.90
N VAL A 40 0.31 -7.45 -8.04
CA VAL A 40 1.56 -7.21 -7.30
C VAL A 40 2.71 -6.92 -8.27
N ASP A 41 2.80 -7.63 -9.40
CA ASP A 41 3.88 -7.40 -10.38
C ASP A 41 3.81 -6.00 -11.01
N ASN A 42 2.60 -5.47 -11.28
CA ASN A 42 2.45 -4.10 -11.77
C ASN A 42 2.77 -3.08 -10.68
N LEU A 43 2.35 -3.34 -9.44
CA LEU A 43 2.65 -2.48 -8.29
C LEU A 43 4.16 -2.35 -8.10
N VAL A 44 4.88 -3.48 -8.13
CA VAL A 44 6.36 -3.51 -8.11
C VAL A 44 6.92 -2.72 -9.27
N HIS A 45 6.48 -2.99 -10.51
CA HIS A 45 6.97 -2.29 -11.69
C HIS A 45 6.87 -0.75 -11.57
N TYR A 46 5.70 -0.23 -11.16
CA TYR A 46 5.51 1.21 -11.00
C TYR A 46 6.42 1.80 -9.92
N ILE A 47 6.53 1.12 -8.77
CA ILE A 47 7.34 1.62 -7.66
C ILE A 47 8.83 1.60 -8.02
N CYS A 48 9.33 0.52 -8.61
CA CYS A 48 10.75 0.46 -8.95
C CYS A 48 11.10 1.50 -10.03
N GLN A 49 10.17 1.79 -10.96
CA GLN A 49 10.35 2.81 -11.98
C GLN A 49 10.31 4.24 -11.41
N GLU A 50 9.39 4.52 -10.47
CA GLU A 50 9.25 5.86 -9.88
C GLU A 50 10.39 6.21 -8.90
N TYR A 51 10.95 5.22 -8.21
CA TYR A 51 11.92 5.43 -7.13
C TYR A 51 13.35 4.91 -7.43
N ASP A 52 13.61 4.39 -8.62
CA ASP A 52 14.91 3.81 -9.04
C ASP A 52 15.45 2.77 -8.05
N ILE A 53 14.56 1.86 -7.61
CA ILE A 53 14.87 0.77 -6.66
C ILE A 53 15.15 -0.51 -7.44
N ASP A 54 16.07 -1.36 -6.96
CA ASP A 54 16.27 -2.68 -7.55
C ASP A 54 15.01 -3.55 -7.45
N SER A 55 14.75 -4.35 -8.49
CA SER A 55 13.50 -5.10 -8.60
C SER A 55 13.32 -6.14 -7.50
N ASP A 56 14.40 -6.72 -6.98
CA ASP A 56 14.32 -7.82 -6.02
C ASP A 56 13.97 -7.29 -4.63
N THR A 57 14.62 -6.21 -4.18
CA THR A 57 14.26 -5.49 -2.95
C THR A 57 12.85 -4.90 -3.05
N CYS A 58 12.56 -4.20 -4.14
CA CYS A 58 11.26 -3.59 -4.40
C CYS A 58 10.13 -4.64 -4.33
N ARG A 59 10.35 -5.83 -4.91
CA ARG A 59 9.38 -6.93 -4.84
C ARG A 59 9.18 -7.46 -3.43
N LEU A 60 10.26 -7.68 -2.69
CA LEU A 60 10.19 -8.17 -1.31
C LEU A 60 9.41 -7.19 -0.41
N ASP A 61 9.74 -5.90 -0.50
CA ASP A 61 9.11 -4.86 0.31
C ASP A 61 7.63 -4.70 -0.02
N ILE A 62 7.27 -4.68 -1.31
CA ILE A 62 5.87 -4.60 -1.73
C ILE A 62 5.08 -5.85 -1.32
N MET A 63 5.68 -7.03 -1.40
CA MET A 63 5.03 -8.25 -0.93
C MET A 63 4.75 -8.22 0.57
N LEU A 64 5.71 -7.78 1.38
CA LEU A 64 5.54 -7.63 2.83
C LEU A 64 4.45 -6.61 3.15
N PHE A 65 4.49 -5.47 2.48
CA PHE A 65 3.49 -4.40 2.62
C PHE A 65 2.07 -4.91 2.31
N VAL A 66 1.85 -5.51 1.15
CA VAL A 66 0.54 -6.06 0.75
C VAL A 66 0.06 -7.14 1.74
N GLN A 67 0.96 -8.01 2.21
CA GLN A 67 0.61 -9.03 3.21
C GLN A 67 0.15 -8.41 4.54
N ASP A 68 0.81 -7.35 5.01
CA ASP A 68 0.44 -6.69 6.25
C ASP A 68 -0.88 -5.94 6.12
N LEU A 69 -1.15 -5.32 4.96
CA LEU A 69 -2.47 -4.74 4.66
C LEU A 69 -3.57 -5.79 4.64
N MET A 70 -3.32 -6.97 4.07
CA MET A 70 -4.26 -8.09 4.08
C MET A 70 -4.53 -8.61 5.49
N LYS A 71 -3.49 -8.80 6.32
CA LYS A 71 -3.64 -9.20 7.74
C LYS A 71 -4.45 -8.17 8.54
N ALA A 72 -4.30 -6.90 8.19
CA ALA A 72 -5.07 -5.80 8.77
C ALA A 72 -6.51 -5.70 8.22
N ASN A 73 -6.89 -6.53 7.25
CA ASN A 73 -8.16 -6.47 6.52
C ASN A 73 -8.41 -5.10 5.88
N LEU A 74 -7.35 -4.46 5.37
CA LEU A 74 -7.43 -3.16 4.67
C LEU A 74 -7.60 -3.33 3.17
N ILE A 75 -7.08 -4.43 2.62
CA ILE A 75 -7.24 -4.82 1.23
C ILE A 75 -7.63 -6.29 1.15
N GLU A 76 -8.20 -6.69 0.02
CA GLU A 76 -8.54 -8.08 -0.28
C GLU A 76 -8.09 -8.44 -1.70
N PRO A 77 -7.70 -9.70 -1.94
CA PRO A 77 -7.39 -10.15 -3.29
C PRO A 77 -8.66 -10.16 -4.14
N VAL A 78 -8.58 -9.55 -5.32
CA VAL A 78 -9.65 -9.62 -6.31
C VAL A 78 -9.58 -10.98 -6.98
N ASN A 79 -10.46 -11.90 -6.58
CA ASN A 79 -10.65 -13.14 -7.32
C ASN A 79 -11.28 -12.82 -8.68
N LYS A 80 -10.64 -13.29 -9.76
CA LYS A 80 -11.26 -13.36 -11.09
C LYS A 80 -12.25 -14.51 -11.16
#